data_AF-A0A848LFN7-F1
#
_entry.id   AF-A0A848LFN7-F1
#
_cell.length_a   1.000
_cell.length_b   1.000
_cell.length_c   1.000
_cell.angle_alpha   90.00
_cell.angle_beta   90.00
_cell.angle_gamma   90.00
#
_symmetry.space_group_name_H-M   'P 1'
#
loop_
_entity.id
_entity.type
_entity.pdbx_description
1 polymer ?
#
loop_
_entity_poly.entity_id
_entity_poly.type
_entity_poly.pdbx_seq_one_letter_code
_entity_poly.pdbx_strand_id
1 'polypeptide(L)'
;MLKRLSVVLAVVALAACGDVQEQEDAVQTEELGATESALRVCSLSCPSGYYPTWYGCDYSCGGSCSFGSNNSVNCEPIGGSFTQCGLSCPNGWHVTYKSCTSSCAGSCSFGSYNQAHCEPNINSFDACALSCPTGWRVESKACSPTCGGSCSFGSYNQVYCVPA
;
A
#
# COMPACT_ATOMS: atom_id res chain seq x y z
N MET A 1 62.94 -41.33 43.72
CA MET A 1 62.93 -42.67 43.09
C MET A 1 63.17 -42.50 41.60
N LEU A 2 64.21 -43.16 41.08
CA LEU A 2 64.68 -43.10 39.68
C LEU A 2 63.76 -43.89 38.72
N LYS A 3 63.54 -43.34 37.50
CA LYS A 3 63.83 -43.95 36.17
C LYS A 3 63.31 -42.99 35.08
N ARG A 4 64.20 -42.42 34.23
CA ARG A 4 64.65 -42.90 32.90
C ARG A 4 63.46 -42.96 31.90
N LEU A 5 63.49 -42.47 30.66
CA LEU A 5 64.56 -42.22 29.70
C LEU A 5 63.98 -41.41 28.51
N SER A 6 64.84 -40.66 27.82
CA SER A 6 64.64 -39.87 26.59
C SER A 6 64.18 -40.65 25.36
N VAL A 7 63.41 -40.01 24.44
CA VAL A 7 63.42 -40.11 22.95
C VAL A 7 62.59 -38.91 22.44
N VAL A 8 63.11 -37.76 21.98
CA VAL A 8 63.72 -37.36 20.69
C VAL A 8 62.90 -37.68 19.42
N LEU A 9 62.46 -36.59 18.77
CA LEU A 9 62.16 -36.40 17.34
C LEU A 9 60.82 -36.89 16.74
N ALA A 10 60.00 -35.92 16.32
CA ALA A 10 59.65 -35.75 14.90
C ALA A 10 59.08 -34.34 14.67
N VAL A 11 59.86 -33.50 14.00
CA VAL A 11 59.42 -32.25 13.39
C VAL A 11 58.61 -32.62 12.15
N VAL A 12 57.36 -32.17 12.06
CA VAL A 12 56.68 -32.03 10.76
C VAL A 12 56.19 -30.59 10.68
N ALA A 13 56.94 -29.80 9.93
CA ALA A 13 56.55 -28.49 9.48
C ALA A 13 55.54 -28.66 8.33
N LEU A 14 54.33 -28.11 8.50
CA LEU A 14 53.43 -27.80 7.40
C LEU A 14 53.28 -26.29 7.37
N ALA A 15 53.97 -25.68 6.41
CA ALA A 15 53.77 -24.32 6.00
C ALA A 15 52.36 -24.17 5.42
N ALA A 16 51.57 -23.24 5.96
CA ALA A 16 50.42 -22.68 5.29
C ALA A 16 50.43 -21.16 5.54
N CYS A 17 50.50 -20.42 4.44
CA CYS A 17 50.57 -18.98 4.33
C CYS A 17 49.35 -18.26 4.92
N GLY A 18 49.55 -16.97 5.27
CA GLY A 18 48.63 -15.80 5.21
C GLY A 18 47.12 -16.03 5.44
N ASP A 19 46.41 -15.21 6.22
CA ASP A 19 46.54 -13.78 6.43
C ASP A 19 45.82 -13.41 7.73
N VAL A 20 46.26 -12.31 8.33
CA VAL A 20 45.57 -11.57 9.38
C VAL A 20 44.35 -10.91 8.76
N GLN A 21 43.15 -11.12 9.30
CA GLN A 21 42.06 -10.15 9.15
C GLN A 21 41.48 -9.83 10.52
N GLU A 22 41.69 -8.57 10.91
CA GLU A 22 40.97 -7.87 11.97
C GLU A 22 39.46 -7.95 11.70
N GLN A 23 38.72 -8.39 12.71
CA GLN A 23 37.27 -8.41 12.70
C GLN A 23 36.77 -7.03 13.10
N GLU A 24 36.59 -6.15 12.12
CA GLU A 24 35.86 -4.90 12.29
C GLU A 24 34.37 -5.21 12.51
N ASP A 25 33.84 -4.61 13.58
CA ASP A 25 32.47 -4.66 14.04
C ASP A 25 31.57 -3.94 13.02
N ALA A 26 31.07 -4.68 12.04
CA ALA A 26 30.04 -4.19 11.13
C ALA A 26 28.72 -4.11 11.91
N VAL A 27 28.45 -2.92 12.45
CA VAL A 27 27.10 -2.50 12.83
C VAL A 27 26.22 -2.70 11.59
N GLN A 28 25.44 -3.78 11.63
CA GLN A 28 24.34 -3.99 10.72
C GLN A 28 23.34 -2.88 11.00
N THR A 29 23.44 -1.80 10.24
CA THR A 29 22.31 -0.89 10.02
C THR A 29 21.23 -1.77 9.42
N GLU A 30 20.26 -2.17 10.24
CA GLU A 30 19.00 -2.72 9.77
C GLU A 30 18.34 -1.63 8.93
N GLU A 31 18.64 -1.63 7.63
CA GLU A 31 17.75 -1.06 6.65
C GLU A 31 16.50 -1.94 6.68
N LEU A 32 15.60 -1.60 7.60
CA LEU A 32 14.19 -1.96 7.53
C LEU A 32 13.63 -1.28 6.27
N GLY A 33 14.00 -1.82 5.12
CA GLY A 33 13.12 -1.88 3.96
C GLY A 33 11.92 -2.73 4.37
N ALA A 34 11.07 -2.16 5.22
CA ALA A 34 9.74 -2.66 5.45
C ALA A 34 9.07 -2.61 4.08
N THR A 35 9.10 -3.73 3.38
CA THR A 35 8.02 -4.10 2.48
C THR A 35 6.80 -4.16 3.37
N GLU A 36 6.16 -3.00 3.58
CA GLU A 36 4.95 -2.88 4.38
C GLU A 36 3.94 -3.83 3.76
N SER A 37 3.79 -4.97 4.43
CA SER A 37 3.13 -6.13 3.86
C SER A 37 1.64 -5.84 3.79
N ALA A 38 1.05 -6.11 2.62
CA ALA A 38 -0.39 -6.11 2.47
C ALA A 38 -1.03 -6.94 3.60
N LEU A 39 -1.91 -6.30 4.37
CA LEU A 39 -2.59 -6.90 5.51
C LEU A 39 -3.90 -7.51 5.04
N ARG A 40 -4.08 -8.82 5.25
CA ARG A 40 -5.37 -9.48 5.05
C ARG A 40 -6.16 -9.47 6.36
N VAL A 41 -7.41 -8.99 6.31
CA VAL A 41 -8.29 -8.88 7.49
C VAL A 41 -9.59 -9.65 7.24
N CYS A 42 -10.07 -10.36 8.26
CA CYS A 42 -11.40 -10.96 8.29
C CYS A 42 -12.48 -9.92 8.63
N SER A 43 -12.67 -9.00 7.70
CA SER A 43 -13.61 -7.88 7.77
C SER A 43 -13.84 -7.34 6.35
N LEU A 44 -14.72 -6.34 6.22
CA LEU A 44 -14.88 -5.53 5.01
C LEU A 44 -14.25 -4.13 5.15
N SER A 45 -13.48 -3.90 6.22
CA SER A 45 -12.86 -2.61 6.50
C SER A 45 -11.39 -2.78 6.88
N CYS A 46 -10.58 -1.85 6.41
CA CYS A 46 -9.17 -1.75 6.78
C CYS A 46 -9.00 -0.96 8.07
N PRO A 47 -7.96 -1.25 8.86
CA PRO A 47 -7.60 -0.42 10.00
C PRO A 47 -7.17 0.98 9.56
N SER A 48 -7.17 1.93 10.50
CA SER A 48 -6.70 3.30 10.25
C SER A 48 -5.27 3.30 9.70
N GLY A 49 -5.01 4.16 8.72
CA GLY A 49 -3.72 4.21 8.02
C GLY A 49 -3.61 3.25 6.84
N TYR A 50 -4.63 2.42 6.58
CA TYR A 50 -4.67 1.50 5.46
C TYR A 50 -5.91 1.74 4.57
N TYR A 51 -5.82 1.32 3.31
CA TYR A 51 -6.91 1.38 2.34
C TYR A 51 -7.18 -0.01 1.73
N PRO A 52 -8.43 -0.31 1.35
CA PRO A 52 -8.78 -1.60 0.78
C PRO A 52 -8.34 -1.69 -0.68
N THR A 53 -7.64 -2.77 -1.06
CA THR A 53 -7.21 -3.03 -2.45
C THR A 53 -7.96 -4.19 -3.10
N TRP A 54 -8.55 -5.05 -2.28
CA TRP A 54 -9.31 -6.20 -2.75
C TRP A 54 -10.35 -6.63 -1.73
N TYR A 55 -11.49 -7.11 -2.22
CA TYR A 55 -12.49 -7.78 -1.42
C TYR A 55 -12.75 -9.19 -1.94
N GLY A 56 -12.98 -10.12 -1.03
CA GLY A 56 -13.47 -11.43 -1.44
C GLY A 56 -13.85 -12.29 -0.26
N CYS A 57 -14.02 -13.57 -0.55
CA CYS A 57 -14.37 -14.56 0.45
C CYS A 57 -13.17 -15.41 0.85
N ASP A 58 -13.02 -15.61 2.15
CA ASP A 58 -12.02 -16.44 2.78
C ASP A 58 -12.72 -17.33 3.82
N TYR A 59 -12.65 -18.65 3.64
CA TYR A 59 -13.27 -19.61 4.56
C TYR A 59 -12.65 -19.56 5.95
N SER A 60 -11.40 -19.09 6.08
CA SER A 60 -10.69 -18.97 7.35
C SER A 60 -11.28 -17.87 8.24
N CYS A 61 -11.97 -16.90 7.63
CA CYS A 61 -12.66 -15.81 8.33
C CYS A 61 -14.02 -16.21 8.90
N GLY A 62 -14.42 -17.47 8.72
CA GLY A 62 -15.72 -17.98 9.12
C GLY A 62 -16.85 -17.56 8.17
N GLY A 63 -17.95 -18.31 8.20
CA GLY A 63 -19.09 -18.10 7.31
C GLY A 63 -19.07 -18.94 6.04
N SER A 64 -20.03 -18.68 5.15
CA SER A 64 -20.22 -19.40 3.90
C SER A 64 -19.86 -18.49 2.72
N CYS A 65 -18.96 -18.95 1.85
CA CYS A 65 -18.65 -18.25 0.60
C CYS A 65 -19.67 -18.55 -0.49
N SER A 66 -20.87 -17.96 -0.36
CA SER A 66 -21.83 -17.91 -1.45
C SER A 66 -21.43 -16.85 -2.48
N PHE A 67 -21.94 -16.97 -3.71
CA PHE A 67 -21.62 -16.02 -4.79
C PHE A 67 -21.93 -14.58 -4.37
N GLY A 68 -20.94 -13.69 -4.47
CA GLY A 68 -21.06 -12.28 -4.07
C GLY A 68 -20.92 -12.00 -2.56
N SER A 69 -20.67 -13.02 -1.73
CA SER A 69 -20.45 -12.84 -0.28
C SER A 69 -18.97 -12.60 0.00
N ASN A 70 -18.61 -11.37 0.32
CA ASN A 70 -17.25 -11.03 0.76
C ASN A 70 -17.21 -11.01 2.30
N ASN A 71 -16.17 -11.58 2.89
CA ASN A 71 -15.92 -11.57 4.33
C ASN A 71 -14.45 -11.24 4.67
N SER A 72 -13.65 -10.90 3.65
CA SER A 72 -12.24 -10.59 3.78
C SER A 72 -11.87 -9.40 2.89
N VAL A 73 -10.87 -8.65 3.35
CA VAL A 73 -10.30 -7.50 2.66
C VAL A 73 -8.77 -7.58 2.69
N ASN A 74 -8.12 -7.22 1.58
CA ASN A 74 -6.70 -6.89 1.57
C ASN A 74 -6.55 -5.38 1.75
N CYS A 75 -5.61 -5.00 2.61
CA CYS A 75 -5.35 -3.65 3.03
C CYS A 75 -3.90 -3.29 2.78
N GLU A 76 -3.65 -2.13 2.19
CA GLU A 76 -2.31 -1.59 1.99
C GLU A 76 -2.15 -0.26 2.75
N PRO A 77 -0.95 0.05 3.26
CA PRO A 77 -0.70 1.29 4.00
C PRO A 77 -0.85 2.50 3.07
N ILE A 78 -1.40 3.58 3.60
CA ILE A 78 -1.55 4.83 2.87
C ILE A 78 -0.17 5.50 2.73
N GLY A 79 0.33 5.60 1.50
CA GLY A 79 1.56 6.31 1.17
C GLY A 79 1.62 6.66 -0.31
N GLY A 80 1.97 7.91 -0.64
CA GLY A 80 1.95 8.39 -2.03
C GLY A 80 0.57 8.31 -2.69
N SER A 81 0.46 8.50 -3.99
CA SER A 81 -0.83 8.27 -4.68
C SER A 81 -1.18 6.78 -4.70
N PHE A 82 -2.46 6.46 -4.54
CA PHE A 82 -2.91 5.06 -4.45
C PHE A 82 -4.30 4.86 -5.03
N THR A 83 -4.63 3.61 -5.28
CA THR A 83 -5.94 3.23 -5.84
C THR A 83 -6.64 2.27 -4.89
N GLN A 84 -7.79 2.68 -4.37
CA GLN A 84 -8.53 1.89 -3.39
C GLN A 84 -9.88 1.43 -3.93
N CYS A 85 -10.36 0.30 -3.40
CA CYS A 85 -11.75 -0.08 -3.53
C CYS A 85 -12.66 0.89 -2.76
N GLY A 86 -13.77 1.26 -3.39
CA GLY A 86 -14.62 2.36 -2.95
C GLY A 86 -14.51 3.59 -3.85
N LEU A 87 -15.35 4.59 -3.58
CA LEU A 87 -15.52 5.77 -4.45
C LEU A 87 -15.06 7.08 -3.80
N SER A 88 -14.38 6.98 -2.66
CA SER A 88 -13.96 8.10 -1.83
C SER A 88 -12.50 7.93 -1.41
N CYS A 89 -11.84 9.03 -1.08
CA CYS A 89 -10.50 9.04 -0.49
C CYS A 89 -10.56 9.39 1.00
N PRO A 90 -9.57 8.96 1.81
CA PRO A 90 -9.47 9.35 3.21
C PRO A 90 -9.26 10.86 3.37
N ASN A 91 -9.43 11.36 4.59
CA ASN A 91 -9.17 12.77 4.90
C ASN A 91 -7.74 13.18 4.56
N GLY A 92 -7.58 14.37 3.96
CA GLY A 92 -6.29 14.84 3.44
C GLY A 92 -5.99 14.40 2.01
N TRP A 93 -6.90 13.66 1.38
CA TRP A 93 -6.78 13.18 0.00
C TRP A 93 -8.01 13.56 -0.82
N HIS A 94 -7.89 13.54 -2.14
CA HIS A 94 -8.97 13.74 -3.08
C HIS A 94 -8.97 12.67 -4.17
N VAL A 95 -10.14 12.43 -4.75
CA VAL A 95 -10.30 11.51 -5.87
C VAL A 95 -9.91 12.25 -7.15
N THR A 96 -8.99 11.73 -7.95
CA THR A 96 -8.62 12.30 -9.26
C THR A 96 -9.30 11.60 -10.44
N TYR A 97 -9.61 10.32 -10.28
CA TYR A 97 -10.47 9.58 -11.20
C TYR A 97 -11.10 8.36 -10.53
N LYS A 98 -12.12 7.81 -11.19
CA LYS A 98 -12.78 6.57 -10.80
C LYS A 98 -12.62 5.54 -11.91
N SER A 99 -12.47 4.30 -11.49
CA SER A 99 -12.29 3.14 -12.36
C SER A 99 -13.16 1.99 -11.87
N CYS A 100 -13.20 0.92 -12.66
CA CYS A 100 -13.84 -0.30 -12.24
C CYS A 100 -12.86 -1.46 -12.36
N THR A 101 -12.84 -2.31 -11.34
CA THR A 101 -12.01 -3.51 -11.28
C THR A 101 -12.78 -4.66 -10.65
N SER A 102 -12.49 -5.88 -11.10
CA SER A 102 -13.02 -7.11 -10.48
C SER A 102 -12.37 -7.43 -9.13
N SER A 103 -11.27 -6.77 -8.77
CA SER A 103 -10.63 -6.91 -7.46
C SER A 103 -11.48 -6.33 -6.33
N CYS A 104 -12.28 -5.32 -6.65
CA CYS A 104 -13.19 -4.70 -5.70
C CYS A 104 -14.56 -5.39 -5.75
N ALA A 105 -15.29 -5.32 -4.64
CA ALA A 105 -16.65 -5.82 -4.58
C ALA A 105 -17.56 -5.10 -5.60
N GLY A 106 -18.60 -5.78 -6.06
CA GLY A 106 -19.61 -5.23 -6.97
C GLY A 106 -19.34 -5.51 -8.45
N SER A 107 -20.24 -5.01 -9.30
CA SER A 107 -20.25 -5.27 -10.73
C SER A 107 -19.68 -4.10 -11.53
N CYS A 108 -18.85 -4.39 -12.52
CA CYS A 108 -18.41 -3.41 -13.51
C CYS A 108 -19.35 -3.38 -14.71
N SER A 109 -20.54 -2.80 -14.51
CA SER A 109 -21.42 -2.44 -15.63
C SER A 109 -20.97 -1.12 -16.25
N PHE A 110 -21.37 -0.86 -17.51
CA PHE A 110 -21.00 0.36 -18.20
C PHE A 110 -21.44 1.60 -17.40
N GLY A 111 -20.50 2.51 -17.10
CA GLY A 111 -20.74 3.70 -16.28
C GLY A 111 -20.79 3.46 -14.77
N SER A 112 -20.55 2.24 -14.29
CA SER A 112 -20.41 1.92 -12.87
C SER A 112 -18.93 1.86 -12.47
N TYR A 113 -18.63 2.41 -11.31
CA TYR A 113 -17.29 2.43 -10.72
C TYR A 113 -17.33 1.77 -9.35
N ASN A 114 -16.25 1.12 -8.95
CA ASN A 114 -16.08 0.57 -7.62
C ASN A 114 -14.69 0.84 -7.04
N GLN A 115 -13.93 1.71 -7.70
CA GLN A 115 -12.55 2.02 -7.38
C GLN A 115 -12.29 3.52 -7.62
N ALA A 116 -11.45 4.11 -6.77
CA ALA A 116 -11.03 5.50 -6.85
C ALA A 116 -9.51 5.61 -6.74
N HIS A 117 -8.93 6.47 -7.57
CA HIS A 117 -7.54 6.89 -7.41
C HIS A 117 -7.47 8.14 -6.55
N CYS A 118 -6.57 8.11 -5.58
CA CYS A 118 -6.43 9.09 -4.52
C CYS A 118 -5.07 9.76 -4.58
N GLU A 119 -5.08 11.08 -4.50
CA GLU A 119 -3.90 11.93 -4.40
C GLU A 119 -4.00 12.85 -3.18
N PRO A 120 -2.86 13.27 -2.59
CA PRO A 120 -2.88 14.10 -1.40
C PRO A 120 -3.31 15.52 -1.76
N ASN A 121 -4.01 16.18 -0.84
CA ASN A 121 -4.45 17.56 -1.00
C ASN A 121 -3.26 18.52 -0.84
N ILE A 122 -2.52 18.76 -1.92
CA ILE A 122 -1.32 19.60 -1.95
C ILE A 122 -1.48 20.72 -2.98
N ASN A 123 -1.05 21.94 -2.64
CA ASN A 123 -1.09 23.13 -3.49
C ASN A 123 -2.48 23.50 -4.01
N SER A 124 -2.83 23.08 -5.22
CA SER A 124 -4.13 23.25 -5.86
C SER A 124 -4.37 22.01 -6.70
N PHE A 125 -5.60 21.52 -6.75
CA PHE A 125 -5.88 20.23 -7.37
C PHE A 125 -7.29 20.16 -7.96
N ASP A 126 -7.45 19.27 -8.93
CA ASP A 126 -8.75 18.88 -9.46
C ASP A 126 -9.27 17.65 -8.72
N ALA A 127 -10.43 17.78 -8.09
CA ALA A 127 -11.08 16.69 -7.39
C ALA A 127 -12.37 16.26 -8.10
N CYS A 128 -12.56 14.96 -8.28
CA CYS A 128 -13.81 14.33 -8.69
C CYS A 128 -14.86 14.42 -7.58
N ALA A 129 -15.36 15.63 -7.35
CA ALA A 129 -16.31 16.00 -6.33
C ALA A 129 -17.16 17.19 -6.79
N LEU A 130 -18.18 17.52 -6.00
CA LEU A 130 -19.02 18.71 -6.22
C LEU A 130 -18.58 19.90 -5.36
N SER A 131 -17.65 19.68 -4.43
CA SER A 131 -17.14 20.66 -3.47
C SER A 131 -15.71 20.32 -3.05
N CYS A 132 -14.96 21.33 -2.62
CA CYS A 132 -13.64 21.15 -2.04
C CYS A 132 -13.70 20.69 -0.57
N PRO A 133 -12.68 19.97 -0.08
CA PRO A 133 -12.59 19.58 1.32
C PRO A 133 -12.39 20.79 2.26
N THR A 134 -12.54 20.58 3.57
CA THR A 134 -12.31 21.63 4.58
C THR A 134 -10.91 22.24 4.45
N GLY A 135 -10.83 23.57 4.51
CA GLY A 135 -9.58 24.33 4.32
C GLY A 135 -9.29 24.69 2.85
N TRP A 136 -10.20 24.35 1.94
CA TRP A 136 -10.09 24.62 0.51
C TRP A 136 -11.35 25.32 0.00
N ARG A 137 -11.20 26.15 -1.02
CA ARG A 137 -12.33 26.79 -1.73
C ARG A 137 -12.35 26.36 -3.19
N VAL A 138 -13.55 26.37 -3.76
CA VAL A 138 -13.78 26.10 -5.19
C VAL A 138 -13.38 27.33 -5.99
N GLU A 139 -12.43 27.18 -6.89
CA GLU A 139 -12.01 28.22 -7.83
C GLU A 139 -12.76 28.08 -9.16
N SER A 140 -12.95 26.84 -9.63
CA SER A 140 -13.72 26.55 -10.85
C SER A 140 -14.39 25.18 -10.78
N LYS A 141 -15.33 24.95 -11.71
CA LYS A 141 -16.06 23.69 -11.85
C LYS A 141 -15.94 23.21 -13.29
N ALA A 142 -15.73 21.92 -13.44
CA ALA A 142 -15.60 21.28 -14.74
C ALA A 142 -16.40 19.97 -14.79
N CYS A 143 -16.57 19.48 -16.01
CA CYS A 143 -17.01 18.11 -16.19
C CYS A 143 -15.87 17.28 -16.77
N SER A 144 -15.47 16.24 -16.04
CA SER A 144 -14.45 15.30 -16.47
C SER A 144 -15.06 13.90 -16.64
N PRO A 145 -14.82 13.22 -17.78
CA PRO A 145 -15.27 11.85 -17.97
C PRO A 145 -14.58 10.86 -17.01
N THR A 146 -13.43 11.23 -16.44
CA THR A 146 -12.66 10.38 -15.51
C THR A 146 -13.29 10.33 -14.11
N CYS A 147 -14.12 11.31 -13.76
CA CYS A 147 -14.81 11.38 -12.47
C CYS A 147 -16.10 10.55 -12.41
N GLY A 148 -16.48 9.96 -13.54
CA GLY A 148 -17.70 9.19 -13.71
C GLY A 148 -18.96 10.02 -13.92
N GLY A 149 -19.98 9.38 -14.49
CA GLY A 149 -21.23 10.04 -14.87
C GLY A 149 -21.18 10.69 -16.26
N SER A 150 -22.30 11.25 -16.68
CA SER A 150 -22.45 11.91 -17.97
C SER A 150 -22.25 13.43 -17.87
N CYS A 151 -21.41 13.96 -18.75
CA CYS A 151 -21.24 15.40 -18.92
C CYS A 151 -22.35 15.96 -19.80
N SER A 152 -23.51 16.21 -19.21
CA SER A 152 -24.58 17.00 -19.84
C SER A 152 -24.34 18.49 -19.65
N PHE A 153 -24.95 19.31 -20.52
CA PHE A 153 -24.85 20.76 -20.44
C PHE A 153 -25.30 21.26 -19.05
N GLY A 154 -24.42 21.99 -18.36
CA GLY A 154 -24.69 22.51 -17.01
C GLY A 154 -24.38 21.55 -15.85
N SER A 155 -24.01 20.30 -16.14
CA SER A 155 -23.55 19.34 -15.13
C SER A 155 -22.03 19.42 -14.94
N TYR A 156 -21.59 19.40 -13.69
CA TYR A 156 -20.18 19.29 -13.30
C TYR A 156 -20.01 18.14 -12.31
N ASN A 157 -18.87 17.47 -12.38
CA ASN A 157 -18.49 16.36 -11.50
C ASN A 157 -17.03 16.48 -11.02
N GLN A 158 -16.39 17.60 -11.35
CA GLN A 158 -15.04 17.94 -10.95
C GLN A 158 -15.00 19.39 -10.46
N VAL A 159 -14.20 19.64 -9.43
CA VAL A 159 -13.92 20.96 -8.88
C VAL A 159 -12.42 21.20 -8.86
N TYR A 160 -12.00 22.41 -9.25
CA TYR A 160 -10.65 22.87 -9.02
C TYR A 160 -10.59 23.57 -7.67
N CYS A 161 -9.74 23.07 -6.79
CA CYS A 161 -9.60 23.48 -5.41
C CYS A 161 -8.29 24.23 -5.18
N VAL A 162 -8.39 25.34 -4.46
CA VAL A 162 -7.26 26.15 -4.01
C VAL A 162 -7.35 26.37 -2.50
N PRO A 163 -6.23 26.67 -1.80
CA PRO A 163 -6.25 26.89 -0.36
C PRO A 163 -7.19 28.05 -0.02
N ALA A 164 -8.07 27.86 0.97
CA ALA A 164 -9.12 28.82 1.33
C ALA A 164 -8.56 30.12 1.87
#